data_AF-A0A5C0DMU1-F1
#
_entry.id   AF-A0A5C0DMU1-F1
#
_cell.length_a   1.000
_cell.length_b   1.000
_cell.length_c   1.000
_cell.angle_alpha   90.00
_cell.angle_beta   90.00
_cell.angle_gamma   90.00
#
_symmetry.space_group_name_H-M   'P 1'
#
loop_
_entity.id
_entity.type
_entity.pdbx_description
1 polymer ?
#
loop_
_entity_poly.entity_id
_entity_poly.type
_entity_poly.pdbx_seq_one_letter_code
_entity_poly.pdbx_strand_id
1 'polypeptide(L)'
;MPVVWHPQMQKASVFTKQATKLWGGQVNWRTATAYDATRAIIQGLEKASTRSELQATLRNPDFSTKGAGEVVKFLPSGDRYTRPRLVQVRSTTAKYEFVLIDPQ
;
A
#
# COMPACT_ATOMS: atom_id res chain seq x y z
N MET A 1 -13.23 -9.23 6.54
CA MET A 1 -11.77 -9.46 6.55
C MET A 1 -11.05 -8.11 6.54
N PRO A 2 -9.99 -7.92 7.33
CA PRO A 2 -9.19 -6.70 7.26
C PRO A 2 -8.29 -6.68 6.01
N VAL A 3 -8.14 -5.51 5.39
CA VAL A 3 -7.20 -5.24 4.29
C VAL A 3 -6.44 -3.94 4.57
N VAL A 4 -5.18 -3.89 4.14
CA VAL A 4 -4.32 -2.70 4.31
C VAL A 4 -4.52 -1.66 3.20
N TRP A 5 -5.21 -2.03 2.12
CA TRP A 5 -5.45 -1.18 0.95
C TRP A 5 -6.66 -1.68 0.16
N HIS A 6 -7.41 -0.76 -0.46
CA HIS A 6 -8.52 -1.04 -1.37
C HIS A 6 -8.62 0.02 -2.48
N PRO A 7 -8.96 -0.32 -3.74
CA PRO A 7 -8.97 0.62 -4.88
C PRO A 7 -9.97 1.77 -4.73
N GLN A 8 -11.04 1.58 -3.95
CA GLN A 8 -12.07 2.59 -3.70
C GLN A 8 -11.72 3.58 -2.58
N MET A 9 -10.59 3.41 -1.89
CA MET A 9 -10.14 4.42 -0.93
C MET A 9 -9.80 5.71 -1.67
N GLN A 10 -10.26 6.87 -1.17
CA GLN A 10 -10.03 8.16 -1.83
C GLN A 10 -8.54 8.40 -2.16
N LYS A 11 -7.65 8.11 -1.19
CA LYS A 11 -6.20 8.27 -1.35
C LYS A 11 -5.58 7.30 -2.36
N ALA A 12 -6.23 6.18 -2.65
CA ALA A 12 -5.78 5.19 -3.63
C ALA A 12 -6.18 5.52 -5.07
N SER A 13 -7.01 6.55 -5.28
CA SER A 13 -7.63 6.84 -6.58
C SER A 13 -6.61 7.12 -7.69
N VAL A 14 -5.55 7.89 -7.41
CA VAL A 14 -4.52 8.23 -8.39
C VAL A 14 -3.75 6.99 -8.83
N PHE A 15 -3.22 6.23 -7.86
CA PHE A 15 -2.50 4.99 -8.15
C PHE A 15 -3.38 4.00 -8.90
N THR A 16 -4.62 3.77 -8.45
CA THR A 16 -5.55 2.82 -9.08
C THR A 16 -5.81 3.18 -10.54
N LYS A 17 -6.07 4.47 -10.84
CA LYS A 17 -6.29 4.94 -12.21
C LYS A 17 -5.05 4.74 -13.09
N GLN A 18 -3.88 5.11 -12.59
CA GLN A 18 -2.62 4.97 -13.33
C GLN A 18 -2.26 3.51 -13.58
N ALA A 19 -2.35 2.67 -12.56
CA ALA A 19 -2.03 1.26 -12.63
C ALA A 19 -3.00 0.49 -13.54
N THR A 20 -4.30 0.80 -13.46
CA THR A 20 -5.30 0.21 -14.36
C THR A 20 -5.06 0.62 -15.81
N LYS A 21 -4.72 1.89 -16.06
CA LYS A 21 -4.38 2.37 -17.40
C LYS A 21 -3.12 1.69 -17.96
N LEU A 22 -2.11 1.48 -17.12
CA LEU A 22 -0.83 0.88 -17.52
C LEU A 22 -0.96 -0.62 -17.80
N TRP A 23 -1.68 -1.36 -16.97
CA TRP A 23 -1.72 -2.82 -17.00
C TRP A 23 -3.01 -3.40 -17.61
N GLY A 24 -3.98 -2.57 -17.94
CA GLY A 24 -5.24 -3.00 -18.57
C GLY A 24 -6.17 -3.83 -17.67
N GLY A 25 -5.89 -3.91 -16.36
CA GLY A 25 -6.62 -4.73 -15.42
C GLY A 25 -6.78 -4.08 -14.05
N GLN A 26 -7.76 -4.54 -13.29
CA GLN A 26 -7.96 -4.09 -11.91
C GLN A 26 -6.81 -4.56 -11.03
N VAL A 27 -6.28 -3.65 -10.21
CA VAL A 27 -5.23 -3.94 -9.25
C VAL A 27 -5.79 -4.23 -7.87
N ASN A 28 -5.04 -5.00 -7.08
CA ASN A 28 -5.44 -5.41 -5.74
C ASN A 28 -4.39 -5.02 -4.68
N TRP A 29 -4.66 -5.37 -3.43
CA TRP A 29 -3.80 -5.03 -2.29
C TRP A 29 -2.37 -5.56 -2.44
N ARG A 30 -2.14 -6.72 -3.09
CA ARG A 30 -0.79 -7.27 -3.30
C ARG A 30 0.03 -6.36 -4.21
N THR A 31 -0.57 -5.89 -5.29
CA THR A 31 0.04 -4.94 -6.23
C THR A 31 0.36 -3.62 -5.55
N ALA A 32 -0.58 -3.08 -4.77
CA ALA A 32 -0.37 -1.84 -4.02
C ALA A 32 0.76 -1.98 -2.99
N THR A 33 0.80 -3.07 -2.22
CA THR A 33 1.86 -3.28 -1.22
C THR A 33 3.22 -3.51 -1.84
N ALA A 34 3.30 -4.17 -3.00
CA ALA A 34 4.56 -4.33 -3.73
C ALA A 34 5.07 -2.97 -4.25
N TYR A 35 4.18 -2.15 -4.81
CA TYR A 35 4.51 -0.78 -5.20
C TYR A 35 5.05 0.02 -4.02
N ASP A 36 4.38 -0.04 -2.86
CA ASP A 36 4.80 0.66 -1.65
C ASP A 36 6.17 0.21 -1.13
N ALA A 37 6.46 -1.10 -1.17
CA ALA A 37 7.77 -1.63 -0.80
C ALA A 37 8.87 -1.08 -1.74
N THR A 38 8.63 -1.07 -3.04
CA THR A 38 9.57 -0.51 -4.03
C THR A 38 9.79 0.98 -3.80
N ARG A 39 8.72 1.76 -3.56
CA ARG A 39 8.83 3.19 -3.22
C ARG A 39 9.68 3.42 -1.97
N ALA A 40 9.49 2.59 -0.93
CA ALA A 40 10.27 2.69 0.29
C ALA A 40 11.76 2.41 0.05
N ILE A 41 12.07 1.36 -0.71
CA ILE A 41 13.46 1.02 -1.07
C ILE A 41 14.10 2.14 -1.89
N ILE A 42 13.42 2.67 -2.92
CA ILE A 42 13.92 3.79 -3.72
C ILE A 42 14.24 4.99 -2.82
N GLN A 43 13.30 5.41 -1.97
CA GLN A 43 13.49 6.55 -1.07
C GLN A 43 14.62 6.31 -0.06
N GLY A 44 14.77 5.08 0.43
CA GLY A 44 15.82 4.72 1.37
C GLY A 44 17.21 4.74 0.72
N LEU A 45 17.32 4.28 -0.53
CA LEU A 45 18.56 4.26 -1.29
C LEU A 45 19.07 5.66 -1.68
N GLU A 46 18.23 6.70 -1.57
CA GLU A 46 18.71 8.10 -1.70
C GLU A 46 19.70 8.49 -0.59
N LYS A 47 19.73 7.76 0.53
CA LYS A 47 20.57 8.03 1.71
C LYS A 47 21.46 6.84 2.12
N ALA A 48 21.40 5.73 1.37
CA ALA A 48 22.04 4.48 1.74
C ALA A 48 22.71 3.80 0.54
N SER A 49 23.93 3.32 0.74
CA SER A 49 24.73 2.60 -0.26
C SER A 49 24.88 1.11 0.07
N THR A 50 24.57 0.70 1.30
CA THR A 50 24.61 -0.70 1.73
C THR A 50 23.26 -1.19 2.27
N ARG A 51 23.08 -2.51 2.33
CA ARG A 51 21.88 -3.12 2.90
C ARG A 51 21.65 -2.72 4.37
N SER A 52 22.72 -2.58 5.15
CA SER A 52 22.63 -2.19 6.56
C SER A 52 22.21 -0.72 6.70
N GLU A 53 22.77 0.17 5.88
CA GLU A 53 22.37 1.58 5.84
C GLU A 53 20.93 1.74 5.37
N LEU A 54 20.49 0.96 4.38
CA LEU A 54 19.11 0.98 3.92
C LEU A 54 18.17 0.57 5.05
N GLN A 55 18.48 -0.51 5.77
CA GLN A 55 17.70 -0.96 6.91
C GLN A 55 17.65 0.10 8.02
N ALA A 56 18.77 0.75 8.33
CA ALA A 56 18.81 1.83 9.32
C ALA A 56 17.98 3.04 8.88
N THR A 57 18.03 3.38 7.58
CA THR A 57 17.25 4.48 6.99
C THR A 57 15.75 4.20 7.07
N LEU A 58 15.32 2.98 6.72
CA LEU A 58 13.91 2.59 6.78
C LEU A 58 13.39 2.50 8.22
N ARG A 59 14.25 2.21 9.21
CA ARG A 59 13.90 2.19 10.64
C ARG A 59 13.85 3.56 11.29
N ASN A 60 14.33 4.61 10.63
CA ASN A 60 14.27 5.96 11.17
C ASN A 60 12.79 6.37 11.37
N PRO A 61 12.37 6.82 12.57
CA PRO A 61 10.99 7.25 12.83
C PRO A 61 10.48 8.37 11.90
N ASP A 62 11.40 9.18 11.36
CA ASP A 62 11.09 10.27 10.43
C ASP A 62 11.03 9.80 8.97
N PHE A 63 11.35 8.54 8.68
CA PHE A 63 11.24 7.98 7.35
C PHE A 63 9.78 7.96 6.90
N SER A 64 9.52 8.54 5.73
CA SER A 64 8.24 8.40 5.05
C SER A 64 8.38 8.55 3.54
N THR A 65 7.48 7.90 2.79
CA THR A 65 7.36 8.14 1.34
C THR A 65 5.91 7.99 0.87
N LYS A 66 5.59 8.58 -0.28
CA LYS A 66 4.26 8.43 -0.89
C LYS A 66 4.09 7.00 -1.42
N GLY A 67 2.99 6.37 -1.04
CA GLY A 67 2.58 5.06 -1.52
C GLY A 67 1.40 5.09 -2.49
N ALA A 68 0.90 3.90 -2.82
CA ALA A 68 -0.28 3.59 -3.63
C ALA A 68 -1.60 4.06 -3.01
N GLY A 69 -1.57 4.65 -1.82
CA GLY A 69 -2.74 5.26 -1.19
C GLY A 69 -2.31 6.07 0.01
N GLU A 70 -1.95 5.40 1.09
CA GLU A 70 -1.42 6.05 2.29
C GLU A 70 0.09 6.25 2.20
N VAL A 71 0.60 7.15 3.04
CA VAL A 71 2.05 7.31 3.25
C VAL A 71 2.63 6.00 3.81
N VAL A 72 3.77 5.59 3.27
CA VAL A 72 4.54 4.45 3.77
C VAL A 72 5.44 4.94 4.89
N LYS A 73 5.30 4.33 6.07
CA LYS A 73 6.15 4.52 7.25
C LYS A 73 6.16 3.23 8.07
N PHE A 74 7.15 3.08 8.94
CA PHE A 74 7.37 1.84 9.69
C PHE A 74 7.28 2.08 11.20
N LEU A 75 6.81 1.07 11.93
CA LEU A 75 6.84 1.02 13.39
C LEU A 75 8.25 0.67 13.88
N PRO A 76 8.59 0.91 15.16
CA PRO A 76 9.86 0.46 15.73
C PRO A 76 10.11 -1.06 15.59
N SER A 77 9.05 -1.86 15.47
CA SER A 77 9.12 -3.31 15.18
C SER A 77 9.63 -3.63 13.76
N GLY A 78 9.61 -2.66 12.84
CA GLY A 78 9.88 -2.84 11.42
C GLY A 78 8.62 -3.10 10.58
N ASP A 79 7.47 -3.33 11.22
CA ASP A 79 6.21 -3.49 10.50
C ASP A 79 5.78 -2.19 9.84
N ARG A 80 5.11 -2.31 8.69
CA ARG A 80 4.47 -1.14 8.09
C ARG A 80 3.37 -0.61 9.00
N TYR A 81 3.40 0.68 9.31
CA TYR A 81 2.27 1.34 9.94
C TYR A 81 1.11 1.38 8.96
N THR A 82 0.00 0.75 9.32
CA THR A 82 -1.21 0.71 8.48
C THR A 82 -2.44 1.07 9.32
N ARG A 83 -3.49 1.51 8.63
CA ARG A 83 -4.84 1.65 9.20
C ARG A 83 -5.73 0.67 8.45
N PRO A 84 -5.88 -0.57 8.94
CA PRO A 84 -6.63 -1.59 8.21
C PRO A 84 -8.09 -1.16 8.03
N ARG A 85 -8.65 -1.52 6.88
CA ARG A 85 -10.07 -1.36 6.55
C ARG A 85 -10.74 -2.71 6.52
N LEU A 86 -12.02 -2.77 6.84
CA LEU A 86 -12.79 -4.01 6.71
C LEU A 86 -13.38 -4.11 5.31
N VAL A 87 -13.29 -5.31 4.74
CA VAL A 87 -14.03 -5.68 3.53
C VAL A 87 -14.91 -6.89 3.79
N GLN A 88 -16.01 -6.94 3.05
CA GLN A 88 -16.88 -8.09 2.95
C GLN A 88 -16.79 -8.66 1.53
N VAL A 89 -16.80 -9.99 1.42
CA VAL A 89 -16.99 -10.64 0.12
C VAL A 89 -18.47 -10.56 -0.24
N ARG A 90 -18.79 -9.98 -1.41
CA ARG A 90 -20.14 -9.98 -1.98
C ARG A 90 -20.14 -10.74 -3.29
N SER A 91 -21.15 -11.59 -3.47
CA SER A 91 -21.40 -12.26 -4.74
C SER A 91 -22.18 -11.33 -5.67
N THR A 92 -21.78 -11.31 -6.94
CA THR A 92 -22.56 -10.78 -8.06
C THR A 92 -22.88 -11.93 -9.01
N THR A 93 -23.71 -11.68 -10.02
CA THR A 93 -24.12 -12.70 -11.02
C THR A 93 -22.94 -13.34 -11.77
N ALA A 94 -21.75 -12.70 -11.79
CA ALA A 94 -20.59 -13.16 -12.55
C ALA A 94 -19.30 -13.35 -11.73
N LYS A 95 -19.22 -12.81 -10.50
CA LYS A 95 -17.96 -12.76 -9.73
C LYS A 95 -18.17 -12.46 -8.25
N TYR A 96 -17.14 -12.74 -7.46
CA TYR A 96 -17.01 -12.26 -6.09
C TYR A 96 -16.20 -10.95 -6.05
N GLU A 97 -16.67 -9.99 -5.26
CA GLU A 97 -15.99 -8.71 -5.06
C GLU A 97 -15.74 -8.47 -3.57
N PHE A 98 -14.60 -7.86 -3.27
CA PHE A 98 -14.33 -7.30 -1.95
C PHE A 98 -14.91 -5.89 -1.91
N VAL A 99 -15.84 -5.64 -1.02
CA VAL A 99 -16.49 -4.33 -0.86
C VAL A 99 -16.11 -3.75 0.49
N LEU A 100 -15.70 -2.48 0.52
CA LEU A 100 -15.40 -1.78 1.77
C LEU A 100 -16.63 -1.73 2.67
N ILE A 101 -16.40 -1.98 3.95
CA ILE A 101 -17.35 -1.70 5.01
C ILE A 101 -16.85 -0.39 5.63
N ASP A 102 -17.64 0.67 5.55
CA ASP A 102 -17.34 1.87 6.32
C ASP A 102 -17.60 1.57 7.80
N PRO A 103 -16.71 2.04 8.71
CA PRO A 103 -17.02 1.98 10.13
C PRO A 103 -18.31 2.78 10.36
N GLN A 104 -19.31 2.12 10.96
CA GLN A 104 -20.47 2.78 11.55
C GLN A 104 -20.02 3.67 12.72
#